data_AF-A0A9P7K0A4-F1
#
_entry.id   AF-A0A9P7K0A4-F1
#
_cell.length_a   1.000
_cell.length_b   1.000
_cell.length_c   1.000
_cell.angle_alpha   90.00
_cell.angle_beta   90.00
_cell.angle_gamma   90.00
#
_symmetry.space_group_name_H-M   'P 1'
#
loop_
_entity.id
_entity.type
_entity.pdbx_description
1 polymer ?
#
loop_
_entity_poly.entity_id
_entity_poly.type
_entity_poly.pdbx_seq_one_letter_code
_entity_poly.pdbx_strand_id
1 'polypeptide(L)'
;MAAIAFNDSSDPPPSYDVSVSKDSIRFCSISHPIISSPGFAVSSVAPIIKSCAAALPAAEFSKLLQKRNIENHTALYWAIVNNQREALLEFVKFIPKFSPACSADLRLACMAVNDHDSYMLLHLGDNDVNSKDRSLRHMLGCPQDVVQVHEGDTTLSVDSHENNFFVHFVFRMFQKRLRIARKLEVEFVAQGRIWVLRFDMDISGGNWLVEFGISRDSSQVRPNAVLEIQANRLLPGSDTMQPLRLDMCTSHVLAPGEVYRWDLDRFDTRRTVLWQLSDWPMYDNTAYVDCNGTLTAELMMTIKPRYPYQ
;
A
#
# COMPACT_ATOMS: atom_id res chain seq x y z
N MET A 1 -21.04 -7.49 9.40
CA MET A 1 -20.18 -8.68 9.45
C MET A 1 -20.20 -9.35 8.08
N ALA A 2 -19.24 -9.02 7.20
CA ALA A 2 -19.13 -9.65 5.89
C ALA A 2 -18.37 -10.97 6.04
N ALA A 3 -19.00 -12.09 5.67
CA ALA A 3 -18.39 -13.40 5.63
C ALA A 3 -17.44 -13.47 4.42
N ILE A 4 -16.16 -13.74 4.67
CA ILE A 4 -15.16 -14.00 3.63
C ILE A 4 -15.37 -15.45 3.16
N ALA A 5 -15.89 -15.62 1.94
CA ALA A 5 -16.00 -16.94 1.32
C ALA A 5 -14.62 -17.37 0.80
N PHE A 6 -14.06 -18.42 1.38
CA PHE A 6 -12.86 -19.09 0.88
C PHE A 6 -13.27 -20.10 -0.21
N ASN A 7 -12.63 -20.01 -1.38
CA ASN A 7 -12.76 -21.03 -2.43
C ASN A 7 -12.03 -22.31 -1.97
N ASP A 8 -12.73 -23.44 -1.98
CA ASP A 8 -12.15 -24.77 -1.78
C ASP A 8 -11.20 -25.11 -2.94
N SER A 9 -9.89 -24.99 -2.69
CA SER A 9 -8.86 -25.59 -3.54
C SER A 9 -8.71 -27.06 -3.14
N SER A 10 -8.89 -27.98 -4.09
CA SER A 10 -8.77 -29.44 -3.90
C SER A 10 -7.32 -29.94 -3.87
N ASP A 11 -6.37 -29.10 -3.45
CA ASP A 11 -4.99 -29.52 -3.21
C ASP A 11 -4.90 -30.27 -1.86
N PRO A 12 -4.23 -31.42 -1.79
CA PRO A 12 -4.03 -32.11 -0.52
C PRO A 12 -3.30 -31.18 0.46
N PRO A 13 -3.74 -31.08 1.72
CA PRO A 13 -3.12 -30.20 2.69
C PRO A 13 -1.64 -30.56 2.82
N PRO A 14 -0.73 -29.58 2.82
CA PRO A 14 0.69 -29.85 3.03
C PRO A 14 0.86 -30.66 4.31
N SER A 15 1.62 -31.76 4.30
CA SER A 15 1.90 -32.50 5.53
C SER A 15 2.80 -31.62 6.41
N TYR A 16 2.20 -30.94 7.38
CA TYR A 16 2.94 -30.10 8.32
C TYR A 16 3.62 -30.99 9.36
N ASP A 17 4.96 -30.95 9.40
CA ASP A 17 5.74 -31.60 10.46
C ASP A 17 5.57 -30.77 11.76
N VAL A 18 4.66 -31.21 12.63
CA VAL A 18 4.28 -30.49 13.88
C VAL A 18 5.30 -30.77 14.98
N SER A 19 6.58 -30.51 14.71
CA SER A 19 7.58 -30.38 15.79
C SER A 19 7.54 -28.95 16.33
N VAL A 20 6.57 -28.67 17.21
CA VAL A 20 6.52 -27.39 17.93
C VAL A 20 7.70 -27.32 18.89
N SER A 21 8.73 -26.55 18.53
CA SER A 21 9.86 -26.29 19.43
C SER A 21 9.36 -25.69 20.76
N LYS A 22 9.99 -26.09 21.88
CA LYS A 22 9.74 -25.51 23.22
C LYS A 22 9.82 -23.99 23.22
N ASP A 23 10.66 -23.41 22.38
CA ASP A 23 10.83 -21.95 22.26
C ASP A 23 9.60 -21.28 21.64
N SER A 24 8.90 -21.96 20.71
CA SER A 24 7.66 -21.45 20.14
C SER A 24 6.55 -21.39 21.18
N ILE A 25 6.42 -22.40 22.04
CA ILE A 25 5.43 -22.42 23.13
C ILE A 25 5.71 -21.28 24.11
N ARG A 26 6.97 -21.14 24.55
CA ARG A 26 7.35 -20.10 25.51
C ARG A 26 7.08 -18.70 24.95
N PHE A 27 7.38 -18.47 23.68
CA PHE A 27 7.11 -17.18 23.04
C PHE A 27 5.62 -16.89 22.92
N CYS A 28 4.80 -17.84 22.46
CA CYS A 28 3.35 -17.64 22.39
C CYS A 28 2.75 -17.29 23.75
N SER A 29 3.20 -17.94 24.83
CA SER A 29 2.74 -17.62 26.19
C SER A 29 3.09 -16.19 26.65
N ILE A 30 4.17 -15.59 26.12
CA ILE A 30 4.60 -14.24 26.49
C ILE A 30 4.02 -13.17 25.56
N SER A 31 3.94 -13.45 24.25
CA SER A 31 3.43 -12.49 23.28
C SER A 31 1.91 -12.38 23.30
N HIS A 32 1.20 -13.47 23.60
CA HIS A 32 -0.27 -13.49 23.60
C HIS A 32 -0.90 -12.46 24.56
N PRO A 33 -0.45 -12.30 25.83
CA PRO A 33 -0.97 -11.25 26.70
C PRO A 33 -0.73 -9.82 26.17
N ILE A 34 0.41 -9.60 25.50
CA ILE A 34 0.79 -8.28 24.97
C ILE A 34 -0.13 -7.90 23.80
N ILE A 35 -0.42 -8.85 22.92
CA ILE A 35 -1.21 -8.58 21.71
C ILE A 35 -2.72 -8.68 21.98
N SER A 36 -3.17 -9.53 22.90
CA SER A 36 -4.61 -9.84 23.07
C SER A 36 -5.30 -9.02 24.16
N SER A 37 -4.57 -8.29 25.01
CA SER A 37 -5.16 -7.51 26.11
C SER A 37 -5.26 -6.02 25.75
N PRO A 38 -6.46 -5.47 25.49
CA PRO A 38 -6.66 -4.07 25.10
C PRO A 38 -6.37 -3.05 26.23
N GLY A 39 -5.85 -3.49 27.38
CA GLY A 39 -5.48 -2.63 28.52
C GLY A 39 -4.04 -2.86 28.99
N PHE A 40 -3.19 -3.47 28.18
CA PHE A 40 -1.79 -3.65 28.54
C PHE A 40 -1.10 -2.30 28.67
N ALA A 41 -0.45 -2.03 29.80
CA ALA A 41 0.21 -0.75 30.03
C ALA A 41 1.36 -0.59 29.04
N VAL A 42 1.21 0.37 28.12
CA VAL A 42 2.21 0.89 27.17
C VAL A 42 3.66 0.83 27.71
N SER A 43 3.87 1.30 28.95
CA SER A 43 5.18 1.38 29.59
C SER A 43 5.87 0.02 29.84
N SER A 44 5.12 -1.09 29.81
CA SER A 44 5.63 -2.43 30.10
C SER A 44 5.98 -3.25 28.85
N VAL A 45 5.55 -2.82 27.66
CA VAL A 45 5.78 -3.54 26.40
C VAL A 45 7.27 -3.67 26.09
N ALA A 46 8.00 -2.54 26.08
CA ALA A 46 9.42 -2.53 25.70
C ALA A 46 10.32 -3.36 26.65
N PRO A 47 10.21 -3.26 27.99
CA PRO A 47 10.97 -4.12 28.91
C PRO A 47 10.74 -5.62 28.66
N ILE A 48 9.49 -6.03 28.41
CA ILE A 48 9.16 -7.44 28.20
C ILE A 48 9.75 -7.95 26.88
N ILE A 49 9.60 -7.20 25.80
CA ILE A 49 10.17 -7.57 24.50
C ILE A 49 11.70 -7.64 24.58
N LYS A 50 12.35 -6.68 25.25
CA LYS A 50 13.81 -6.71 25.50
C LYS A 50 14.22 -7.94 26.31
N SER A 51 13.46 -8.30 27.33
CA SER A 51 13.73 -9.52 28.11
C SER A 51 13.59 -10.79 27.26
N CYS A 52 12.64 -10.82 26.33
CA CYS A 52 12.48 -11.95 25.38
C CYS A 52 13.64 -12.00 24.39
N ALA A 53 14.02 -10.84 23.84
CA ALA A 53 15.13 -10.73 22.90
C ALA A 53 16.48 -11.08 23.55
N ALA A 54 16.66 -10.83 24.84
CA ALA A 54 17.86 -11.22 25.59
C ALA A 54 17.95 -12.73 25.87
N ALA A 55 16.82 -13.44 25.85
CA ALA A 55 16.77 -14.87 26.11
C ALA A 55 17.11 -15.74 24.89
N LEU A 56 17.21 -15.15 23.70
CA LEU A 56 17.42 -15.84 22.43
C LEU A 56 18.49 -15.12 21.59
N PRO A 57 19.24 -15.83 20.74
CA PRO A 57 20.05 -15.18 19.71
C PRO A 57 19.18 -14.26 18.83
N ALA A 58 19.70 -13.10 18.45
CA ALA A 58 18.93 -12.10 17.68
C ALA A 58 18.32 -12.68 16.39
N ALA A 59 19.04 -13.55 15.68
CA ALA A 59 18.55 -14.22 14.48
C ALA A 59 17.37 -15.17 14.76
N GLU A 60 17.42 -15.91 15.88
CA GLU A 60 16.33 -16.81 16.27
C GLU A 60 15.09 -16.04 16.72
N PHE A 61 15.28 -14.97 17.51
CA PHE A 61 14.17 -14.10 17.91
C PHE A 61 13.50 -13.44 16.69
N SER A 62 14.30 -12.95 15.74
CA SER A 62 13.78 -12.42 14.47
C SER A 62 12.98 -13.46 13.69
N LYS A 63 13.49 -14.69 13.57
CA LYS A 63 12.80 -15.80 12.90
C LYS A 63 11.49 -16.17 13.61
N LEU A 64 11.49 -16.12 14.94
CA LEU A 64 10.33 -16.43 15.76
C LEU A 64 9.21 -15.39 15.60
N LEU A 65 9.56 -14.09 15.57
CA LEU A 65 8.60 -13.00 15.32
C LEU A 65 7.91 -13.11 13.96
N GLN A 66 8.63 -13.64 12.96
CA GLN A 66 8.14 -13.79 11.59
C GLN A 66 7.46 -15.13 11.32
N LYS A 67 7.46 -16.05 12.30
CA LYS A 67 6.81 -17.36 12.18
C LYS A 67 5.32 -17.24 12.49
N ARG A 68 4.49 -17.90 11.70
CA ARG A 68 3.04 -18.03 11.92
C ARG A 68 2.76 -19.01 13.06
N ASN A 69 2.71 -18.51 14.28
CA ASN A 69 2.63 -19.32 15.51
C ASN A 69 1.38 -19.07 16.35
N ILE A 70 0.54 -18.09 15.99
CA ILE A 70 -0.71 -17.76 16.68
C ILE A 70 -1.83 -17.78 15.65
N GLU A 71 -2.65 -18.84 15.67
CA GLU A 71 -3.77 -19.02 14.74
C GLU A 71 -3.35 -18.92 13.26
N ASN A 72 -2.19 -19.49 12.91
CA ASN A 72 -1.59 -19.42 11.56
C ASN A 72 -1.24 -17.99 11.09
N HIS A 73 -1.13 -17.04 12.01
CA HIS A 73 -0.62 -15.69 11.79
C HIS A 73 0.60 -15.40 12.66
N THR A 74 1.35 -14.37 12.29
CA THR A 74 2.51 -13.87 13.04
C THR A 74 2.07 -13.06 14.25
N ALA A 75 2.93 -12.92 15.26
CA ALA A 75 2.66 -12.00 16.38
C ALA A 75 2.53 -10.54 15.91
N LEU A 76 3.23 -10.17 14.83
CA LEU A 76 3.16 -8.85 14.22
C LEU A 76 1.80 -8.59 13.55
N TYR A 77 1.20 -9.59 12.90
CA TYR A 77 -0.17 -9.52 12.36
C TYR A 77 -1.17 -9.13 13.47
N TRP A 78 -1.13 -9.86 14.59
CA TRP A 78 -2.03 -9.61 15.71
C TRP A 78 -1.76 -8.26 16.37
N ALA A 79 -0.51 -7.81 16.40
CA ALA A 79 -0.19 -6.46 16.87
C ALA A 79 -0.87 -5.37 16.02
N ILE A 80 -0.98 -5.56 14.70
CA ILE A 80 -1.72 -4.64 13.82
C ILE A 80 -3.23 -4.76 14.07
N VAL A 81 -3.77 -5.98 14.01
CA VAL A 81 -5.22 -6.22 14.14
C VAL A 81 -5.78 -5.71 15.48
N ASN A 82 -5.00 -5.83 16.55
CA ASN A 82 -5.39 -5.37 17.88
C ASN A 82 -4.92 -3.94 18.21
N ASN A 83 -4.47 -3.18 17.20
CA ASN A 83 -3.99 -1.80 17.31
C ASN A 83 -2.91 -1.59 18.40
N GLN A 84 -2.00 -2.56 18.54
CA GLN A 84 -0.88 -2.54 19.48
C GLN A 84 0.37 -1.94 18.82
N ARG A 85 0.27 -0.67 18.37
CA ARG A 85 1.31 0.02 17.58
C ARG A 85 2.68 0.05 18.26
N GLU A 86 2.72 0.16 19.58
CA GLU A 86 3.98 0.18 20.34
C GLU A 86 4.67 -1.18 20.34
N ALA A 87 3.91 -2.26 20.54
CA ALA A 87 4.45 -3.62 20.45
C ALA A 87 4.98 -3.89 19.04
N LEU A 88 4.25 -3.46 18.01
CA LEU A 88 4.70 -3.53 16.62
C LEU A 88 6.03 -2.80 16.42
N LEU A 89 6.14 -1.54 16.88
CA LEU A 89 7.38 -0.75 16.78
C LEU A 89 8.55 -1.40 17.49
N GLU A 90 8.34 -2.00 18.67
CA GLU A 90 9.37 -2.71 19.40
C GLU A 90 9.79 -4.01 18.69
N PHE A 91 8.84 -4.79 18.14
CA PHE A 91 9.16 -6.02 17.42
C PHE A 91 9.99 -5.78 16.16
N VAL A 92 9.66 -4.73 15.39
CA VAL A 92 10.33 -4.44 14.12
C VAL A 92 11.81 -4.07 14.30
N LYS A 93 12.23 -3.56 15.46
CA LYS A 93 13.64 -3.30 15.78
C LYS A 93 14.51 -4.56 15.71
N PHE A 94 13.90 -5.74 15.86
CA PHE A 94 14.59 -7.04 15.81
C PHE A 94 14.45 -7.72 14.44
N ILE A 95 13.85 -7.06 13.45
CA ILE A 95 13.61 -7.61 12.12
C ILE A 95 14.31 -6.75 11.07
N PRO A 96 15.54 -7.10 10.67
CA PRO A 96 16.27 -6.31 9.67
C PRO A 96 15.60 -6.36 8.29
N LYS A 97 14.95 -7.48 7.96
CA LYS A 97 14.19 -7.69 6.73
C LYS A 97 13.06 -8.67 6.99
N PHE A 98 11.86 -8.33 6.54
CA PHE A 98 10.73 -9.26 6.55
C PHE A 98 10.93 -10.34 5.49
N SER A 99 10.66 -11.58 5.88
CA SER A 99 10.49 -12.70 4.96
C SER A 99 9.23 -12.50 4.12
N PRO A 100 9.18 -13.02 2.88
CA PRO A 100 8.00 -12.86 2.02
C PRO A 100 6.69 -13.33 2.67
N ALA A 101 6.73 -14.44 3.41
CA ALA A 101 5.57 -14.99 4.11
C ALA A 101 5.07 -14.09 5.25
N CYS A 102 6.00 -13.43 5.96
CA CYS A 102 5.68 -12.43 6.98
C CYS A 102 5.13 -11.15 6.34
N SER A 103 5.77 -10.61 5.29
CA SER A 103 5.26 -9.43 4.58
C SER A 103 3.83 -9.64 4.06
N ALA A 104 3.54 -10.79 3.45
CA ALA A 104 2.18 -11.13 3.00
C ALA A 104 1.17 -11.17 4.16
N ASP A 105 1.60 -11.68 5.33
CA ASP A 105 0.78 -11.72 6.54
C ASP A 105 0.49 -10.31 7.06
N LEU A 106 1.49 -9.44 7.13
CA LEU A 106 1.32 -8.03 7.55
C LEU A 106 0.45 -7.24 6.59
N ARG A 107 0.59 -7.47 5.28
CA ARG A 107 -0.27 -6.87 4.24
C ARG A 107 -1.73 -7.26 4.47
N LEU A 108 -1.98 -8.53 4.77
CA LEU A 108 -3.32 -9.03 5.14
C LEU A 108 -3.84 -8.36 6.41
N ALA A 109 -3.00 -8.20 7.44
CA ALA A 109 -3.37 -7.51 8.67
C ALA A 109 -3.82 -6.06 8.41
N CYS A 110 -3.00 -5.29 7.69
CA CYS A 110 -3.32 -3.91 7.32
C CYS A 110 -4.63 -3.80 6.52
N MET A 111 -4.87 -4.73 5.58
CA MET A 111 -6.14 -4.78 4.85
C MET A 111 -7.32 -5.11 5.77
N ALA A 112 -7.16 -6.04 6.72
CA ALA A 112 -8.24 -6.47 7.60
C ALA A 112 -8.78 -5.33 8.49
N VAL A 113 -7.90 -4.42 8.95
CA VAL A 113 -8.26 -3.27 9.79
C VAL A 113 -8.22 -1.92 9.07
N ASN A 114 -8.02 -1.93 7.74
CA ASN A 114 -7.84 -0.74 6.89
C ASN A 114 -6.76 0.25 7.37
N ASP A 115 -5.65 -0.24 7.95
CA ASP A 115 -4.61 0.57 8.58
C ASP A 115 -3.48 0.91 7.59
N HIS A 116 -3.63 2.05 6.92
CA HIS A 116 -2.61 2.60 6.01
C HIS A 116 -1.34 3.07 6.74
N ASP A 117 -1.46 3.57 7.96
CA ASP A 117 -0.32 4.11 8.71
C ASP A 117 0.66 3.01 9.07
N SER A 118 0.17 1.89 9.60
CA SER A 118 1.00 0.71 9.86
C SER A 118 1.61 0.15 8.58
N TYR A 119 0.86 0.18 7.46
CA TYR A 119 1.36 -0.27 6.17
C TYR A 119 2.57 0.57 5.70
N MET A 120 2.49 1.89 5.82
CA MET A 120 3.57 2.82 5.46
C MET A 120 4.75 2.74 6.43
N LEU A 121 4.47 2.65 7.73
CA LEU A 121 5.48 2.50 8.79
C LEU A 121 6.36 1.27 8.55
N LEU A 122 5.73 0.15 8.19
CA LEU A 122 6.39 -1.12 7.95
C LEU A 122 7.05 -1.22 6.55
N HIS A 123 6.88 -0.19 5.71
CA HIS A 123 7.37 -0.15 4.33
C HIS A 123 6.93 -1.38 3.51
N LEU A 124 5.70 -1.86 3.73
CA LEU A 124 5.23 -3.11 3.11
C LEU A 124 4.99 -3.02 1.60
N GLY A 125 4.93 -1.79 1.05
CA GLY A 125 4.88 -1.55 -0.39
C GLY A 125 6.25 -1.51 -1.09
N ASP A 126 7.34 -1.64 -0.34
CA ASP A 126 8.70 -1.66 -0.87
C ASP A 126 9.04 -3.07 -1.38
N ASN A 127 8.36 -3.46 -2.47
CA ASN A 127 8.63 -4.69 -3.20
C ASN A 127 9.95 -4.55 -3.96
N ASP A 128 10.57 -5.66 -4.41
CA ASP A 128 11.83 -5.63 -5.17
C ASP A 128 11.78 -4.69 -6.40
N VAL A 129 10.59 -4.44 -6.95
CA VAL A 129 10.33 -3.49 -8.04
C VAL A 129 10.69 -2.05 -7.67
N ASN A 130 10.46 -1.64 -6.42
CA ASN A 130 10.73 -0.30 -5.90
C ASN A 130 12.13 -0.14 -5.29
N SER A 131 12.92 -1.22 -5.21
CA SER A 131 14.28 -1.19 -4.67
C SER A 131 15.19 -0.13 -5.33
N LYS A 132 15.00 0.11 -6.64
CA LYS A 132 15.70 1.16 -7.39
C LYS A 132 15.30 2.56 -6.92
N ASP A 133 14.01 2.82 -6.76
CA ASP A 133 13.52 4.12 -6.30
C ASP A 133 13.98 4.42 -4.87
N ARG A 134 13.96 3.43 -3.97
CA ARG A 134 14.46 3.62 -2.60
C ARG A 134 15.94 3.97 -2.55
N SER A 135 16.78 3.21 -3.27
CA SER A 135 18.21 3.51 -3.40
C SER A 135 18.42 4.91 -3.98
N LEU A 136 17.61 5.28 -4.97
CA LEU A 136 17.64 6.59 -5.59
C LEU A 136 17.26 7.71 -4.61
N ARG A 137 16.21 7.54 -3.80
CA ARG A 137 15.82 8.52 -2.77
C ARG A 137 16.96 8.77 -1.79
N HIS A 138 17.61 7.70 -1.32
CA HIS A 138 18.76 7.82 -0.43
C HIS A 138 19.92 8.57 -1.09
N MET A 139 20.27 8.23 -2.34
CA MET A 139 21.30 8.94 -3.10
C MET A 139 20.98 10.42 -3.34
N LEU A 140 19.71 10.74 -3.57
CA LEU A 140 19.26 12.10 -3.85
C LEU A 140 19.02 12.92 -2.57
N GLY A 141 19.11 12.32 -1.38
CA GLY A 141 18.66 12.96 -0.14
C GLY A 141 17.17 13.32 -0.17
N CYS A 142 16.38 12.58 -0.95
CA CYS A 142 14.96 12.85 -1.16
C CYS A 142 14.16 12.36 0.07
N PRO A 143 13.33 13.21 0.68
CA PRO A 143 12.41 12.77 1.73
C PRO A 143 11.45 11.67 1.26
N GLN A 144 10.82 10.97 2.20
CA GLN A 144 9.76 10.02 1.88
C GLN A 144 8.56 10.74 1.23
N ASP A 145 7.89 10.05 0.31
CA ASP A 145 6.66 10.58 -0.29
C ASP A 145 5.55 10.56 0.76
N VAL A 146 4.65 11.53 0.68
CA VAL A 146 3.49 11.59 1.58
C VAL A 146 2.31 10.95 0.86
N VAL A 147 1.68 10.00 1.54
CA VAL A 147 0.42 9.37 1.12
C VAL A 147 -0.52 9.47 2.29
N GLN A 148 -1.64 10.16 2.11
CA GLN A 148 -2.66 10.33 3.13
C GLN A 148 -3.97 9.80 2.58
N VAL A 149 -4.51 8.78 3.24
CA VAL A 149 -5.79 8.17 2.88
C VAL A 149 -6.85 8.72 3.81
N HIS A 150 -7.92 9.25 3.24
CA HIS A 150 -9.06 9.78 3.97
C HIS A 150 -10.31 9.01 3.55
N GLU A 151 -10.92 8.32 4.50
CA GLU A 151 -12.22 7.69 4.29
C GLU A 151 -13.31 8.78 4.21
N GLY A 152 -14.25 8.63 3.29
CA GLY A 152 -15.37 9.55 3.19
C GLY A 152 -16.26 9.45 4.42
N ASP A 153 -16.77 10.60 4.86
CA ASP A 153 -17.68 10.67 5.99
C ASP A 153 -19.01 9.98 5.63
N THR A 154 -19.19 8.77 6.14
CA THR A 154 -20.39 7.96 5.91
C THR A 154 -21.65 8.62 6.50
N THR A 155 -21.51 9.65 7.34
CA THR A 155 -22.64 10.21 8.10
C THR A 155 -23.47 11.26 7.34
N LEU A 156 -22.95 11.84 6.25
CA LEU A 156 -23.58 12.99 5.59
C LEU A 156 -24.54 12.65 4.44
N SER A 157 -24.57 11.39 3.98
CA SER A 157 -25.49 10.97 2.92
C SER A 157 -26.33 9.79 3.38
N VAL A 158 -27.53 10.08 3.90
CA VAL A 158 -28.51 9.06 4.35
C VAL A 158 -28.88 8.08 3.22
N ASP A 159 -28.71 8.48 1.96
CA ASP A 159 -29.12 7.70 0.78
C ASP A 159 -27.95 7.17 -0.09
N SER A 160 -26.70 7.51 0.23
CA SER A 160 -25.54 7.03 -0.54
C SER A 160 -24.78 5.96 0.24
N HIS A 161 -25.03 4.70 -0.10
CA HIS A 161 -24.19 3.55 0.27
C HIS A 161 -22.87 3.52 -0.52
N GLU A 162 -22.38 4.67 -0.99
CA GLU A 162 -21.17 4.72 -1.78
C GLU A 162 -19.96 4.71 -0.85
N ASN A 163 -19.19 3.61 -0.89
CA ASN A 163 -17.91 3.53 -0.22
C ASN A 163 -16.92 4.40 -1.00
N ASN A 164 -16.86 5.68 -0.63
CA ASN A 164 -15.91 6.64 -1.18
C ASN A 164 -14.73 6.87 -0.23
N PHE A 165 -13.60 7.20 -0.83
CA PHE A 165 -12.40 7.66 -0.12
C PHE A 165 -11.58 8.53 -1.05
N PHE A 166 -10.69 9.34 -0.49
CA PHE A 166 -9.74 10.10 -1.27
C PHE A 166 -8.32 9.89 -0.76
N VAL A 167 -7.35 10.03 -1.66
CA VAL A 167 -5.94 9.84 -1.35
C VAL A 167 -5.16 11.04 -1.83
N HIS A 168 -4.46 11.70 -0.91
CA HIS A 168 -3.59 12.82 -1.20
C HIS A 168 -2.14 12.32 -1.32
N PHE A 169 -1.50 12.60 -2.46
CA PHE A 169 -0.14 12.21 -2.77
C PHE A 169 0.77 13.42 -2.92
N VAL A 170 1.95 13.34 -2.31
CA VAL A 170 3.05 14.29 -2.52
C VAL A 170 4.31 13.52 -2.88
N PHE A 171 4.63 13.48 -4.17
CA PHE A 171 5.84 12.81 -4.68
C PHE A 171 7.01 13.78 -4.75
N ARG A 172 7.98 13.63 -3.85
CA ARG A 172 9.15 14.51 -3.76
C ARG A 172 10.15 14.20 -4.86
N MET A 173 10.69 15.24 -5.50
CA MET A 173 11.62 15.12 -6.63
C MET A 173 11.11 14.16 -7.72
N PHE A 174 9.78 14.09 -7.90
CA PHE A 174 9.07 13.24 -8.85
C PHE A 174 9.74 13.27 -10.22
N GLN A 175 9.97 14.48 -10.77
CA GLN A 175 10.54 14.63 -12.11
C GLN A 175 11.93 13.95 -12.21
N LYS A 176 12.83 14.28 -11.28
CA LYS A 176 14.19 13.72 -11.26
C LYS A 176 14.17 12.20 -11.05
N ARG A 177 13.33 11.73 -10.14
CA ARG A 177 13.20 10.31 -9.81
C ARG A 177 12.62 9.51 -10.96
N LEU A 178 11.54 9.97 -11.59
CA LEU A 178 10.94 9.30 -12.73
C LEU A 178 11.91 9.25 -13.92
N ARG A 179 12.72 10.29 -14.16
CA ARG A 179 13.73 10.30 -15.23
C ARG A 179 14.81 9.24 -15.04
N ILE A 180 15.27 9.05 -13.80
CA ILE A 180 16.36 8.12 -13.47
C ILE A 180 15.82 6.69 -13.32
N ALA A 181 14.76 6.51 -12.53
CA ALA A 181 14.18 5.20 -12.23
C ALA A 181 13.34 4.64 -13.40
N ARG A 182 12.85 5.52 -14.29
CA ARG A 182 11.88 5.25 -15.37
C ARG A 182 10.51 4.75 -14.90
N LYS A 183 10.39 4.42 -13.62
CA LYS A 183 9.18 3.92 -12.98
C LYS A 183 9.12 4.42 -11.53
N LEU A 184 7.98 4.90 -11.10
CA LEU A 184 7.64 5.18 -9.72
C LEU A 184 6.34 4.47 -9.37
N GLU A 185 6.29 3.81 -8.23
CA GLU A 185 5.12 3.04 -7.82
C GLU A 185 4.87 3.29 -6.33
N VAL A 186 3.60 3.56 -6.00
CA VAL A 186 3.14 3.72 -4.62
C VAL A 186 1.99 2.76 -4.38
N GLU A 187 2.05 2.08 -3.23
CA GLU A 187 0.95 1.25 -2.74
C GLU A 187 0.34 1.91 -1.49
N PHE A 188 -0.97 1.80 -1.33
CA PHE A 188 -1.68 2.32 -0.16
C PHE A 188 -2.87 1.43 0.21
N VAL A 189 -3.32 1.51 1.47
CA VAL A 189 -4.41 0.69 1.99
C VAL A 189 -5.67 1.55 2.10
N ALA A 190 -6.76 1.11 1.48
CA ALA A 190 -8.06 1.75 1.61
C ALA A 190 -9.19 0.76 1.33
N GLN A 191 -10.28 0.82 2.11
CA GLN A 191 -11.46 -0.02 1.96
C GLN A 191 -11.11 -1.52 1.92
N GLY A 192 -10.19 -1.93 2.80
CA GLY A 192 -9.76 -3.32 2.96
C GLY A 192 -8.99 -3.90 1.76
N ARG A 193 -8.32 -3.03 1.00
CA ARG A 193 -7.52 -3.39 -0.19
C ARG A 193 -6.23 -2.60 -0.23
N ILE A 194 -5.23 -3.17 -0.90
CA ILE A 194 -4.01 -2.50 -1.28
C ILE A 194 -4.15 -2.05 -2.73
N TRP A 195 -4.15 -0.75 -2.92
CA TRP A 195 -4.21 -0.10 -4.22
C TRP A 195 -2.80 0.22 -4.69
N VAL A 196 -2.63 0.34 -6.00
CA VAL A 196 -1.35 0.65 -6.63
C VAL A 196 -1.55 1.81 -7.61
N LEU A 197 -0.74 2.85 -7.48
CA LEU A 197 -0.61 3.93 -8.44
C LEU A 197 0.82 3.93 -8.99
N ARG A 198 0.97 3.89 -10.31
CA ARG A 198 2.28 3.84 -10.98
C ARG A 198 2.41 4.98 -11.96
N PHE A 199 3.63 5.48 -12.05
CA PHE A 199 4.07 6.42 -13.07
C PHE A 199 5.23 5.78 -13.81
N ASP A 200 5.11 5.64 -15.12
CA ASP A 200 6.16 5.08 -15.97
C ASP A 200 6.58 6.10 -17.02
N MET A 201 7.86 6.15 -17.38
CA MET A 201 8.34 6.97 -18.49
C MET A 201 8.50 6.08 -19.71
N ASP A 202 7.76 6.40 -20.77
CA ASP A 202 7.91 5.75 -22.06
C ASP A 202 9.32 6.01 -22.63
N ILE A 203 9.92 4.93 -23.14
CA ILE A 203 11.25 4.91 -23.71
C ILE A 203 11.26 5.61 -25.07
N SER A 204 10.14 5.61 -25.79
CA SER A 204 10.07 6.05 -27.18
C SER A 204 9.88 7.56 -27.35
N GLY A 205 9.14 8.22 -26.46
CA GLY A 205 8.81 9.64 -26.60
C GLY A 205 9.11 10.55 -25.40
N GLY A 206 9.58 10.00 -24.26
CA GLY A 206 9.69 10.78 -23.02
C GLY A 206 8.34 11.17 -22.40
N ASN A 207 7.25 10.66 -22.97
CA ASN A 207 5.93 10.69 -22.37
C ASN A 207 5.95 9.90 -21.07
N TRP A 208 5.05 10.23 -20.16
CA TRP A 208 4.86 9.47 -18.94
C TRP A 208 3.43 8.95 -18.88
N LEU A 209 3.30 7.79 -18.27
CA LEU A 209 2.10 6.98 -18.20
C LEU A 209 1.68 6.91 -16.74
N VAL A 210 0.37 6.92 -16.49
CA VAL A 210 -0.18 6.70 -15.17
C VAL A 210 -0.99 5.40 -15.19
N GLU A 211 -0.61 4.43 -14.36
CA GLU A 211 -1.36 3.19 -14.18
C GLU A 211 -2.00 3.14 -12.79
N PHE A 212 -3.21 2.60 -12.70
CA PHE A 212 -3.92 2.41 -11.45
C PHE A 212 -4.47 0.99 -11.35
N GLY A 213 -4.44 0.40 -10.17
CA GLY A 213 -4.89 -0.99 -9.97
C GLY A 213 -4.94 -1.43 -8.52
N ILE A 214 -5.06 -2.75 -8.32
CA ILE A 214 -5.03 -3.39 -7.00
C ILE A 214 -3.88 -4.38 -6.93
N SER A 215 -3.33 -4.54 -5.73
CA SER A 215 -2.23 -5.46 -5.50
C SER A 215 -2.69 -6.93 -5.56
N ARG A 216 -1.74 -7.86 -5.66
CA ARG A 216 -1.98 -9.31 -5.78
C ARG A 216 -2.72 -9.92 -4.59
N ASP A 217 -2.58 -9.30 -3.43
CA ASP A 217 -3.16 -9.81 -2.19
C ASP A 217 -4.60 -9.30 -1.95
N SER A 218 -5.09 -8.40 -2.81
CA SER A 218 -6.38 -7.72 -2.62
C SER A 218 -7.54 -8.43 -3.31
N SER A 219 -8.74 -8.31 -2.73
CA SER A 219 -9.95 -8.84 -3.36
C SER A 219 -10.43 -8.01 -4.55
N GLN A 220 -11.05 -8.66 -5.51
CA GLN A 220 -11.53 -8.05 -6.74
C GLN A 220 -12.55 -6.91 -6.52
N VAL A 221 -12.48 -5.85 -7.33
CA VAL A 221 -13.31 -4.63 -7.18
C VAL A 221 -13.61 -3.95 -8.51
N ARG A 222 -14.70 -3.18 -8.59
CA ARG A 222 -15.04 -2.29 -9.71
C ARG A 222 -14.94 -0.83 -9.25
N PRO A 223 -13.77 -0.19 -9.33
CA PRO A 223 -13.62 1.20 -8.93
C PRO A 223 -14.07 2.16 -10.03
N ASN A 224 -14.61 3.30 -9.62
CA ASN A 224 -14.53 4.52 -10.40
C ASN A 224 -13.54 5.43 -9.68
N ALA A 225 -12.50 5.82 -10.40
CA ALA A 225 -11.40 6.59 -9.86
C ALA A 225 -11.27 7.88 -10.67
N VAL A 226 -10.89 8.97 -10.01
CA VAL A 226 -10.54 10.24 -10.66
C VAL A 226 -9.24 10.71 -10.04
N LEU A 227 -8.17 10.76 -10.82
CA LEU A 227 -6.90 11.34 -10.39
C LEU A 227 -6.82 12.78 -10.85
N GLU A 228 -6.69 13.70 -9.90
CA GLU A 228 -6.50 15.12 -10.13
C GLU A 228 -5.07 15.51 -9.78
N ILE A 229 -4.31 15.99 -10.76
CA ILE A 229 -2.95 16.47 -10.58
C ILE A 229 -2.99 17.99 -10.47
N GLN A 230 -2.54 18.50 -9.33
CA GLN A 230 -2.65 19.92 -9.02
C GLN A 230 -1.68 20.75 -9.87
N ALA A 231 -2.19 21.83 -10.44
CA ALA A 231 -1.35 22.81 -11.12
C ALA A 231 -0.54 23.64 -10.10
N ASN A 232 0.73 23.87 -10.41
CA ASN A 232 1.61 24.72 -9.64
C ASN A 232 1.21 26.19 -9.83
N ARG A 233 0.59 26.76 -8.81
CA ARG A 233 0.12 28.16 -8.80
C ARG A 233 1.23 29.20 -8.59
N LEU A 234 2.48 28.77 -8.34
CA LEU A 234 3.59 29.70 -8.07
C LEU A 234 4.18 30.33 -9.33
N LEU A 235 3.76 29.89 -10.53
CA LEU A 235 4.22 30.48 -11.78
C LEU A 235 3.42 31.77 -12.09
N PRO A 236 4.06 32.91 -12.35
CA PRO A 236 3.36 34.14 -12.72
C PRO A 236 2.55 33.91 -14.01
N GLY A 237 1.24 34.16 -13.94
CA GLY A 237 0.29 33.85 -15.01
C GLY A 237 -0.48 32.53 -14.85
N SER A 238 -0.25 31.78 -13.75
CA SER A 238 -0.88 30.47 -13.47
C SER A 238 -2.29 30.56 -12.84
N ASP A 239 -2.83 31.76 -12.59
CA ASP A 239 -4.15 31.92 -11.95
C ASP A 239 -5.30 31.29 -12.75
N THR A 240 -5.10 31.00 -14.04
CA THR A 240 -6.08 30.33 -14.89
C THR A 240 -5.86 28.82 -15.03
N MET A 241 -4.77 28.27 -14.46
CA MET A 241 -4.39 26.89 -14.76
C MET A 241 -5.20 25.90 -13.93
N GLN A 242 -6.05 25.15 -14.63
CA GLN A 242 -6.91 24.14 -14.02
C GLN A 242 -6.09 22.91 -13.62
N PRO A 243 -6.47 22.22 -12.54
CA PRO A 243 -5.95 20.89 -12.24
C PRO A 243 -6.16 19.94 -13.41
N LEU A 244 -5.19 19.07 -13.63
CA LEU A 244 -5.27 18.04 -14.65
C LEU A 244 -6.08 16.87 -14.10
N ARG A 245 -7.25 16.65 -14.66
CA ARG A 245 -8.18 15.61 -14.23
C ARG A 245 -8.12 14.41 -15.16
N LEU A 246 -7.94 13.23 -14.58
CA LEU A 246 -7.87 11.93 -15.27
C LEU A 246 -8.96 11.02 -14.73
N ASP A 247 -10.03 10.85 -15.49
CA ASP A 247 -11.11 9.93 -15.13
C ASP A 247 -10.68 8.49 -15.45
N MET A 248 -10.55 7.68 -14.41
CA MET A 248 -10.10 6.28 -14.41
C MET A 248 -11.28 5.37 -14.05
N CYS A 249 -12.26 5.29 -14.95
CA CYS A 249 -13.43 4.43 -14.76
C CYS A 249 -13.21 3.06 -15.42
N THR A 250 -13.48 1.97 -14.70
CA THR A 250 -13.44 0.62 -15.28
C THR A 250 -14.85 0.04 -15.38
N SER A 251 -15.24 -0.39 -16.58
CA SER A 251 -16.43 -1.23 -16.78
C SER A 251 -16.22 -2.67 -16.29
N HIS A 252 -14.96 -3.06 -16.08
CA HIS A 252 -14.55 -4.40 -15.69
C HIS A 252 -14.14 -4.49 -14.22
N VAL A 253 -14.22 -5.70 -13.68
CA VAL A 253 -13.69 -6.06 -12.37
C VAL A 253 -12.18 -6.09 -12.45
N LEU A 254 -11.50 -5.41 -11.53
CA LEU A 254 -10.06 -5.55 -11.31
C LEU A 254 -9.78 -6.88 -10.61
N ALA A 255 -8.97 -7.76 -11.20
CA ALA A 255 -8.48 -8.95 -10.51
C ALA A 255 -7.18 -8.67 -9.73
N PRO A 256 -6.83 -9.50 -8.73
CA PRO A 256 -5.66 -9.26 -7.90
C PRO A 256 -4.38 -9.29 -8.74
N GLY A 257 -3.55 -8.26 -8.61
CA GLY A 257 -2.29 -8.14 -9.36
C GLY A 257 -2.45 -7.68 -10.80
N GLU A 258 -3.69 -7.47 -11.25
CA GLU A 258 -3.93 -6.75 -12.48
C GLU A 258 -3.72 -5.26 -12.22
N VAL A 259 -2.89 -4.67 -13.06
CA VAL A 259 -2.75 -3.22 -13.14
C VAL A 259 -3.18 -2.81 -14.53
N TYR A 260 -4.04 -1.79 -14.59
CA TYR A 260 -4.54 -1.32 -15.86
C TYR A 260 -3.50 -0.40 -16.49
N ARG A 261 -2.80 -0.92 -17.52
CA ARG A 261 -1.88 -0.16 -18.37
C ARG A 261 -2.60 0.45 -19.54
N TRP A 262 -3.02 1.68 -19.38
CA TRP A 262 -3.66 2.53 -20.39
C TRP A 262 -2.65 2.63 -21.61
N ASP A 263 -2.99 2.47 -22.91
CA ASP A 263 -2.09 2.65 -24.12
C ASP A 263 -2.83 3.41 -25.28
N LEU A 264 -2.17 4.32 -26.03
CA LEU A 264 -2.78 5.26 -27.02
C LEU A 264 -2.08 5.08 -28.37
N ASP A 265 -2.48 4.07 -29.13
CA ASP A 265 -2.18 4.10 -30.58
C ASP A 265 -3.14 3.29 -31.48
N ARG A 266 -4.18 2.64 -30.94
CA ARG A 266 -5.20 1.98 -31.79
C ARG A 266 -6.61 2.03 -31.19
N PHE A 267 -7.48 2.74 -31.89
CA PHE A 267 -8.92 2.54 -31.84
C PHE A 267 -9.29 1.17 -32.44
N ASP A 268 -9.09 0.08 -31.70
CA ASP A 268 -9.96 -1.10 -31.82
C ASP A 268 -9.98 -1.91 -30.53
N THR A 269 -11.18 -2.37 -30.22
CA THR A 269 -11.73 -2.98 -29.03
C THR A 269 -10.91 -4.12 -28.40
N ARG A 270 -10.15 -3.81 -27.35
CA ARG A 270 -10.29 -4.41 -26.01
C ARG A 270 -9.11 -4.02 -25.12
N ARG A 271 -9.47 -3.26 -24.09
CA ARG A 271 -8.72 -2.98 -22.86
C ARG A 271 -7.67 -1.89 -23.05
N THR A 272 -7.78 -0.90 -22.16
CA THR A 272 -6.81 0.13 -21.78
C THR A 272 -6.70 1.37 -22.68
N VAL A 273 -6.62 2.55 -22.06
CA VAL A 273 -6.70 3.88 -22.72
C VAL A 273 -5.55 4.75 -22.21
N LEU A 274 -4.39 4.95 -22.83
CA LEU A 274 -3.32 5.78 -22.19
C LEU A 274 -3.87 7.17 -21.86
N TRP A 275 -3.60 7.70 -20.68
CA TRP A 275 -3.46 9.14 -20.60
C TRP A 275 -2.02 9.43 -20.96
N GLN A 276 -1.76 9.55 -22.27
CA GLN A 276 -0.57 10.24 -22.71
C GLN A 276 -0.81 11.68 -22.28
N LEU A 277 -0.11 12.11 -21.25
CA LEU A 277 -0.12 13.51 -20.81
C LEU A 277 0.69 14.32 -21.83
N SER A 278 0.24 14.32 -23.08
CA SER A 278 0.76 14.91 -24.33
C SER A 278 2.28 14.77 -24.51
N ASP A 279 2.83 15.38 -25.57
CA ASP A 279 4.27 15.51 -25.85
C ASP A 279 5.01 16.36 -24.80
N TRP A 280 4.65 16.27 -23.52
CA TRP A 280 5.21 17.08 -22.43
C TRP A 280 6.60 16.55 -22.16
N PRO A 281 7.63 17.18 -22.75
CA PRO A 281 8.95 16.79 -22.39
C PRO A 281 9.06 17.28 -20.94
N MET A 282 9.58 16.45 -20.04
CA MET A 282 9.97 16.92 -18.72
C MET A 282 11.19 17.87 -18.85
N TYR A 283 11.08 18.95 -19.61
CA TYR A 283 11.98 20.08 -19.54
C TYR A 283 11.64 20.89 -18.29
N ASP A 284 12.60 21.68 -17.82
CA ASP A 284 12.45 22.49 -16.63
C ASP A 284 11.28 23.47 -16.86
N ASN A 285 10.28 23.47 -15.96
CA ASN A 285 9.00 24.23 -15.99
C ASN A 285 7.74 23.49 -16.48
N THR A 286 7.49 22.28 -15.99
CA THR A 286 6.13 21.71 -16.13
C THR A 286 5.17 22.40 -15.17
N ALA A 287 3.98 22.72 -15.64
CA ALA A 287 2.96 23.37 -14.81
C ALA A 287 2.39 22.51 -13.67
N TYR A 288 2.63 21.20 -13.65
CA TYR A 288 2.07 20.27 -12.65
C TYR A 288 3.08 19.83 -11.59
N VAL A 289 4.30 20.35 -11.67
CA VAL A 289 5.37 20.03 -10.74
C VAL A 289 5.90 21.35 -10.17
N ASP A 290 6.16 21.36 -8.86
CA ASP A 290 6.73 22.55 -8.22
C ASP A 290 8.19 22.79 -8.64
N CYS A 291 8.76 23.93 -8.24
CA CYS A 291 10.15 24.28 -8.54
C CYS A 291 11.18 23.29 -7.96
N ASN A 292 10.79 22.45 -7.01
CA ASN A 292 11.63 21.40 -6.42
C ASN A 292 11.43 20.04 -7.10
N GLY A 293 10.63 19.97 -8.17
CA GLY A 293 10.32 18.72 -8.83
C GLY A 293 9.24 17.91 -8.11
N THR A 294 8.47 18.48 -7.18
CA THR A 294 7.39 17.79 -6.43
C THR A 294 6.09 17.75 -7.23
N LEU A 295 5.50 16.56 -7.35
CA LEU A 295 4.15 16.37 -7.90
C LEU A 295 3.15 16.24 -6.75
N THR A 296 2.07 17.03 -6.78
CA THR A 296 0.94 16.88 -5.85
C THR A 296 -0.27 16.39 -6.61
N ALA A 297 -0.90 15.31 -6.14
CA ALA A 297 -2.06 14.72 -6.78
C ALA A 297 -3.08 14.22 -5.76
N GLU A 298 -4.34 14.21 -6.15
CA GLU A 298 -5.46 13.72 -5.35
C GLU A 298 -6.22 12.67 -6.14
N LEU A 299 -6.41 11.49 -5.56
CA LEU A 299 -7.19 10.42 -6.15
C LEU A 299 -8.52 10.31 -5.40
N MET A 300 -9.61 10.61 -6.08
CA MET A 300 -10.97 10.40 -5.59
C MET A 300 -11.46 9.03 -6.05
N MET A 301 -11.98 8.24 -5.11
CA MET A 301 -12.37 6.85 -5.35
C MET A 301 -13.80 6.60 -4.91
N THR A 302 -14.58 5.97 -5.79
CA THR A 302 -15.93 5.46 -5.48
C THR A 302 -16.01 3.99 -5.84
N ILE A 303 -16.25 3.13 -4.85
CA ILE A 303 -16.44 1.70 -5.08
C ILE A 303 -17.93 1.43 -5.23
N LYS A 304 -18.35 0.95 -6.40
CA LYS A 304 -19.73 0.50 -6.61
C LYS A 304 -19.97 -0.81 -5.85
N PRO A 305 -21.06 -0.93 -5.07
CA PRO A 305 -21.42 -2.22 -4.47
C PRO A 305 -21.60 -3.27 -5.55
N ARG A 306 -21.24 -4.52 -5.24
CA ARG A 306 -21.62 -5.64 -6.10
C ARG A 306 -23.14 -5.71 -6.06
N TYR A 307 -23.80 -5.31 -7.14
CA TYR A 307 -25.21 -5.65 -7.31
C TYR A 307 -25.34 -7.16 -7.11
N PRO A 308 -26.19 -7.65 -6.19
CA PRO A 308 -26.52 -9.06 -6.18
C PRO A 308 -27.06 -9.35 -7.59
N TYR A 309 -26.40 -10.27 -8.29
CA TYR A 309 -26.87 -10.73 -9.59
C TYR A 309 -28.34 -11.12 -9.43
N GLN A 310 -29.24 -10.35 -10.05
CA GLN A 310 -30.63 -10.74 -10.26
C GLN A 310 -30.70 -11.79 -11.36
#